data_AF-A0A955IVH3-F1
#
_entry.id   AF-A0A955IVH3-F1
#
_cell.length_a   1.000
_cell.length_b   1.000
_cell.length_c   1.000
_cell.angle_alpha   90.00
_cell.angle_beta   90.00
_cell.angle_gamma   90.00
#
_symmetry.space_group_name_H-M   'P 1'
#
loop_
_entity.id
_entity.type
_entity.pdbx_description
1 polymer ?
#
loop_
_entity_poly.entity_id
_entity_poly.type
_entity_poly.pdbx_seq_one_letter_code
_entity_poly.pdbx_strand_id
1 'polypeptide(L)'
;MVYLFISWLLINSVHGYGIYENRKKPFHTISENLASIPSLLLIYRIAHVINGLLLFLIVSIAVDSSAHWSILVLTAASILFEWAQAAVPYLNKWKVVHNFFAICMATSMVGLGWSLFAHSDLYGAKASIALFAGSIALLSFAYVKHPPRPKSWIVQMITINSLYLQILMILLV
;
A
#
# COMPACT_ATOMS: atom_id res chain seq x y z
N MET A 1 15.42 -3.26 -7.03
CA MET A 1 15.78 -2.33 -5.93
C MET A 1 15.47 -0.87 -6.23
N VAL A 2 15.99 -0.26 -7.31
CA VAL A 2 15.74 1.17 -7.63
C VAL A 2 14.25 1.52 -7.73
N TYR A 3 13.47 0.71 -8.45
CA TYR A 3 12.02 0.94 -8.60
C TYR A 3 11.25 0.87 -7.28
N LEU A 4 11.63 -0.03 -6.37
CA LEU A 4 11.04 -0.14 -5.04
C LEU A 4 11.32 1.11 -4.21
N PHE A 5 12.56 1.63 -4.27
CA PHE A 5 12.93 2.86 -3.58
C PHE A 5 12.16 4.08 -4.11
N ILE A 6 12.05 4.21 -5.45
CA ILE A 6 11.26 5.29 -6.08
C ILE A 6 9.79 5.21 -5.65
N SER A 7 9.21 4.01 -5.69
CA SER A 7 7.83 3.73 -5.28
C SER A 7 7.61 4.11 -3.81
N TRP A 8 8.50 3.67 -2.92
CA TRP A 8 8.48 3.99 -1.49
C TRP A 8 8.57 5.50 -1.24
N LEU A 9 9.53 6.18 -1.87
CA LEU A 9 9.74 7.62 -1.70
C LEU A 9 8.53 8.41 -2.19
N LEU A 10 7.98 8.07 -3.35
CA LEU A 10 6.82 8.74 -3.95
C LEU A 10 5.61 8.67 -3.02
N ILE A 11 5.23 7.46 -2.59
CA ILE A 11 4.03 7.27 -1.75
C ILE A 11 4.20 7.93 -0.38
N ASN A 12 5.35 7.75 0.29
CA ASN A 12 5.58 8.36 1.59
C ASN A 12 5.61 9.89 1.51
N SER A 13 6.17 10.47 0.45
CA SER A 13 6.20 11.93 0.25
C SER A 13 4.79 12.48 0.07
N VAL A 14 3.97 11.87 -0.77
CA VAL A 14 2.62 12.34 -1.06
C VAL A 14 1.69 12.19 0.15
N HIS A 15 1.73 11.05 0.83
CA HIS A 15 0.94 10.83 2.04
C HIS A 15 1.41 11.73 3.19
N GLY A 16 2.73 11.84 3.40
CA GLY A 16 3.33 12.69 4.41
C GLY A 16 3.02 14.17 4.20
N TYR A 17 3.09 14.65 2.96
CA TYR A 17 2.71 16.02 2.61
C TYR A 17 1.22 16.29 2.87
N GLY A 18 0.34 15.36 2.49
CA GLY A 18 -1.10 15.49 2.77
C GLY A 18 -1.42 15.58 4.27
N ILE A 19 -0.73 14.78 5.09
CA ILE A 19 -0.82 14.84 6.56
C ILE A 19 -0.31 16.18 7.08
N TYR A 20 0.86 16.64 6.60
CA TYR A 20 1.46 17.89 7.03
C TYR A 20 0.55 19.10 6.77
N GLU A 21 -0.01 19.21 5.56
CA GLU A 21 -0.91 20.31 5.18
C GLU A 21 -2.19 20.35 6.04
N ASN A 22 -2.67 19.19 6.51
CA ASN A 22 -3.91 19.08 7.26
C ASN A 22 -3.74 18.79 8.75
N ARG A 23 -2.52 18.90 9.30
CA ARG A 23 -2.17 18.52 10.68
C ARG A 23 -2.98 19.18 11.79
N LYS A 24 -3.60 20.33 11.52
CA LYS A 24 -4.42 21.10 12.49
C LYS A 24 -5.90 20.76 12.43
N LYS A 25 -6.34 19.98 11.43
CA LYS A 25 -7.74 19.62 11.24
C LYS A 25 -8.04 18.32 12.00
N PRO A 26 -9.28 18.09 12.46
CA PRO A 26 -9.66 16.85 13.13
C PRO A 26 -9.79 15.68 12.13
N PHE A 27 -9.01 15.66 11.05
CA PHE A 27 -9.09 14.62 10.03
C PHE A 27 -8.28 13.41 10.42
N HIS A 28 -8.80 12.24 10.05
CA HIS A 28 -8.45 11.01 10.74
C HIS A 28 -7.61 10.06 9.89
N THR A 29 -7.76 10.07 8.55
CA THR A 29 -7.10 9.17 7.59
C THR A 29 -6.27 9.91 6.52
N ILE A 30 -5.36 9.21 5.84
CA ILE A 30 -4.57 9.78 4.73
C ILE A 30 -5.49 10.26 3.59
N SER A 31 -6.45 9.43 3.18
CA SER A 31 -7.38 9.75 2.10
C SER A 31 -8.29 10.94 2.42
N GLU A 32 -8.72 11.12 3.68
CA GLU A 32 -9.47 12.32 4.10
C GLU A 32 -8.63 13.59 3.95
N ASN A 33 -7.36 13.54 4.39
CA ASN A 33 -6.45 14.67 4.26
C ASN A 33 -6.26 15.07 2.79
N LEU A 34 -6.03 14.08 1.92
CA LEU A 34 -5.76 14.32 0.49
C LEU A 34 -7.00 14.73 -0.30
N ALA A 35 -8.18 14.24 0.07
CA ALA A 35 -9.44 14.64 -0.57
C ALA A 35 -9.92 16.05 -0.15
N SER A 36 -9.35 16.65 0.88
CA SER A 36 -9.78 17.95 1.38
C SER A 36 -9.41 19.13 0.48
N ILE A 37 -8.41 18.95 -0.40
CA ILE A 37 -7.90 19.99 -1.30
C ILE A 37 -7.78 19.40 -2.71
N PRO A 38 -8.40 19.99 -3.76
CA PRO A 38 -8.42 19.41 -5.11
C PRO A 38 -7.04 19.16 -5.72
N SER A 39 -6.06 20.05 -5.50
CA SER A 39 -4.70 19.87 -5.99
C SER A 39 -3.99 18.69 -5.32
N LEU A 40 -4.17 18.50 -4.01
CA LEU A 40 -3.63 17.35 -3.28
C LEU A 40 -4.27 16.04 -3.77
N LEU A 41 -5.58 16.04 -4.03
CA LEU A 41 -6.28 14.87 -4.57
C LEU A 41 -5.76 14.49 -5.96
N LEU A 42 -5.43 15.47 -6.80
CA LEU A 42 -4.84 15.21 -8.12
C LEU A 42 -3.43 14.60 -7.99
N ILE A 43 -2.56 15.21 -7.15
CA ILE A 43 -1.21 14.69 -6.89
C ILE A 43 -1.28 13.25 -6.35
N TYR A 44 -2.20 13.00 -5.41
CA TYR A 44 -2.48 11.69 -4.86
C TYR A 44 -2.84 10.67 -5.93
N ARG A 45 -3.78 10.98 -6.82
CA ARG A 45 -4.18 10.09 -7.92
C ARG A 45 -3.03 9.78 -8.86
N ILE A 46 -2.28 10.79 -9.28
CA ILE A 46 -1.12 10.61 -10.17
C ILE A 46 -0.07 9.70 -9.49
N ALA A 47 0.21 9.95 -8.21
CA ALA A 47 1.17 9.15 -7.46
C ALA A 47 0.75 7.68 -7.36
N HIS A 48 -0.53 7.39 -7.12
CA HIS A 48 -1.05 6.02 -7.10
C HIS A 48 -1.06 5.34 -8.47
N VAL A 49 -1.29 6.09 -9.56
CA VAL A 49 -1.14 5.56 -10.92
C VAL A 49 0.30 5.11 -11.17
N ILE A 50 1.26 6.00 -10.90
CA ILE A 50 2.70 5.70 -11.04
C ILE A 50 3.09 4.55 -10.13
N ASN A 51 2.60 4.53 -8.88
CA ASN A 51 2.93 3.50 -7.91
C ASN A 51 2.42 2.12 -8.32
N GLY A 52 1.19 2.01 -8.84
CA GLY A 52 0.67 0.76 -9.38
C GLY A 52 1.50 0.23 -10.56
N LEU A 53 1.95 1.12 -11.46
CA LEU A 53 2.85 0.73 -12.56
C LEU A 53 4.21 0.27 -12.03
N LEU A 54 4.77 0.95 -11.03
CA LEU A 54 6.02 0.53 -10.38
C LEU A 54 5.86 -0.84 -9.69
N LEU A 55 4.73 -1.09 -9.01
CA LEU A 55 4.44 -2.39 -8.41
C LEU A 55 4.45 -3.50 -9.45
N PHE A 56 3.81 -3.29 -10.61
CA PHE A 56 3.83 -4.26 -11.71
C PHE A 56 5.27 -4.58 -12.15
N LEU A 57 6.09 -3.55 -12.38
CA LEU A 57 7.49 -3.72 -12.77
C LEU A 57 8.30 -4.43 -11.69
N ILE A 58 8.11 -4.06 -10.41
CA ILE A 58 8.81 -4.70 -9.28
C ILE A 58 8.49 -6.19 -9.24
N VAL A 59 7.21 -6.57 -9.30
CA VAL A 59 6.81 -7.98 -9.26
C VAL A 59 7.32 -8.73 -10.50
N SER A 60 7.24 -8.12 -11.69
CA SER A 60 7.71 -8.76 -12.93
C SER A 60 9.22 -9.04 -12.93
N ILE A 61 10.00 -8.26 -12.17
CA ILE A 61 11.44 -8.48 -11.97
C ILE A 61 11.71 -9.44 -10.80
N ALA A 62 10.85 -9.43 -9.78
CA ALA A 62 11.01 -10.22 -8.55
C ALA A 62 10.75 -11.71 -8.77
N VAL A 63 9.84 -12.03 -9.69
CA VAL A 63 9.38 -13.40 -9.88
C VAL A 63 10.01 -13.93 -11.16
N ASP A 64 10.69 -15.07 -11.06
CA ASP A 64 11.25 -15.75 -12.21
C ASP A 64 10.15 -16.09 -13.23
N SER A 65 10.51 -16.27 -14.50
CA SER A 65 9.60 -16.41 -15.64
C SER A 65 8.56 -17.56 -15.53
N SER A 66 8.70 -18.45 -14.55
CA SER A 66 7.72 -19.47 -14.15
C SER A 66 6.61 -18.95 -13.23
N ALA A 67 6.56 -17.63 -13.00
CA ALA A 67 5.66 -16.93 -12.09
C ALA A 67 4.28 -17.58 -11.96
N HIS A 68 4.00 -18.08 -10.76
CA HIS A 68 2.72 -18.68 -10.44
C HIS A 68 1.60 -17.68 -10.72
N TRP A 69 0.61 -18.12 -11.51
CA TRP A 69 -0.56 -17.33 -11.93
C TRP A 69 -1.21 -16.52 -10.79
N SER A 70 -1.18 -17.05 -9.56
CA SER A 70 -1.65 -16.37 -8.36
C SER A 70 -0.97 -15.02 -8.10
N ILE A 71 0.35 -14.92 -8.29
CA ILE A 71 1.11 -13.68 -8.05
C ILE A 71 0.68 -12.62 -9.07
N LEU A 72 0.61 -12.97 -10.35
CA LEU A 72 0.19 -12.05 -11.41
C LEU A 72 -1.25 -11.55 -11.20
N VAL A 73 -2.17 -12.46 -10.83
CA VAL A 73 -3.55 -12.10 -10.51
C VAL A 73 -3.61 -11.16 -9.31
N LEU A 74 -2.86 -11.45 -8.24
CA LEU A 74 -2.82 -10.61 -7.04
C LEU A 74 -2.21 -9.23 -7.31
N THR A 75 -1.19 -9.15 -8.17
CA THR A 75 -0.60 -7.89 -8.62
C THR A 75 -1.60 -7.08 -9.42
N ALA A 76 -2.22 -7.66 -10.44
CA ALA A 76 -3.22 -6.99 -11.26
C ALA A 76 -4.41 -6.50 -10.41
N ALA A 77 -4.93 -7.35 -9.51
CA ALA A 77 -5.99 -6.99 -8.59
C ALA A 77 -5.58 -5.82 -7.68
N SER A 78 -4.37 -5.86 -7.12
CA SER A 78 -3.85 -4.79 -6.25
C SER A 78 -3.77 -3.45 -6.97
N ILE A 79 -3.27 -3.44 -8.20
CA ILE A 79 -3.16 -2.23 -9.03
C ILE A 79 -4.55 -1.68 -9.36
N LEU A 80 -5.47 -2.54 -9.81
CA LEU A 80 -6.83 -2.13 -10.16
C LEU A 80 -7.56 -1.54 -8.96
N PHE A 81 -7.45 -2.19 -7.79
CA PHE A 81 -8.08 -1.69 -6.58
C PHE A 81 -7.40 -0.43 -6.04
N GLU A 82 -6.08 -0.29 -6.15
CA GLU A 82 -5.35 0.94 -5.81
C GLU A 82 -5.83 2.11 -6.67
N TRP A 83 -5.94 1.92 -7.98
CA TRP A 83 -6.41 2.96 -8.89
C TRP A 83 -7.89 3.30 -8.66
N ALA A 84 -8.74 2.29 -8.46
CA ALA A 84 -10.16 2.51 -8.15
C ALA A 84 -10.33 3.26 -6.83
N GLN A 85 -9.58 2.86 -5.79
CA GLN A 85 -9.57 3.53 -4.49
C GLN A 85 -9.08 4.98 -4.60
N ALA A 86 -8.03 5.25 -5.39
CA ALA A 86 -7.51 6.60 -5.59
C ALA A 86 -8.45 7.49 -6.42
N ALA A 87 -9.19 6.91 -7.38
CA ALA A 87 -10.16 7.62 -8.20
C ALA A 87 -11.36 8.10 -7.37
N VAL A 88 -11.84 7.29 -6.42
CA VAL A 88 -12.99 7.64 -5.56
C VAL A 88 -12.52 8.49 -4.38
N PRO A 89 -12.94 9.77 -4.24
CA PRO A 89 -12.52 10.59 -3.11
C PRO A 89 -13.17 10.14 -1.80
N TYR A 90 -12.43 10.22 -0.69
CA TYR A 90 -12.98 9.98 0.65
C TYR A 90 -13.82 11.18 1.11
N LEU A 91 -15.01 11.38 0.53
CA LEU A 91 -15.92 12.49 0.87
C LEU A 91 -17.39 12.06 0.84
N ASN A 92 -18.17 12.53 1.81
CA ASN A 92 -19.62 12.37 1.86
C ASN A 92 -20.08 10.91 1.60
N LYS A 93 -20.97 10.72 0.61
CA LYS A 93 -21.51 9.42 0.19
C LYS A 93 -20.48 8.46 -0.40
N TRP A 94 -19.34 8.95 -0.87
CA TRP A 94 -18.30 8.14 -1.53
C TRP A 94 -17.39 7.41 -0.54
N LYS A 95 -17.43 7.75 0.76
CA LYS A 95 -16.60 7.12 1.79
C LYS A 95 -16.77 5.61 1.86
N VAL A 96 -18.01 5.11 1.72
CA VAL A 96 -18.31 3.67 1.77
C VAL A 96 -17.66 2.94 0.60
N VAL A 97 -17.80 3.49 -0.61
CA VAL A 97 -17.21 2.92 -1.84
C VAL A 97 -15.69 2.96 -1.79
N HIS A 98 -15.12 4.08 -1.34
CA HIS A 98 -13.68 4.20 -1.14
C HIS A 98 -13.14 3.16 -0.14
N ASN A 99 -13.82 2.98 1.00
CA ASN A 99 -13.44 2.00 2.00
C ASN A 99 -13.51 0.57 1.48
N PHE A 100 -14.53 0.26 0.67
CA PHE A 100 -14.62 -1.03 0.00
C PHE A 100 -13.39 -1.28 -0.89
N PHE A 101 -13.03 -0.35 -1.78
CA PHE A 101 -11.85 -0.50 -2.61
C PHE A 101 -10.54 -0.55 -1.81
N ALA A 102 -10.43 0.23 -0.72
CA ALA A 102 -9.28 0.19 0.17
C ALA A 102 -9.12 -1.17 0.86
N ILE A 103 -10.22 -1.81 1.25
CA ILE A 103 -10.23 -3.17 1.82
C ILE A 103 -9.81 -4.20 0.78
N CYS A 104 -10.33 -4.11 -0.45
CA CYS A 104 -9.95 -4.99 -1.54
C CYS A 104 -8.46 -4.85 -1.89
N MET A 105 -7.97 -3.62 -2.05
CA MET A 105 -6.56 -3.31 -2.30
C MET A 105 -5.66 -3.85 -1.19
N ALA A 106 -6.00 -3.59 0.08
CA ALA A 106 -5.18 -4.05 1.20
C ALA A 106 -5.15 -5.59 1.28
N THR A 107 -6.29 -6.26 1.06
CA THR A 107 -6.38 -7.72 1.04
C THR A 107 -5.51 -8.31 -0.07
N SER A 108 -5.60 -7.77 -1.29
CA SER A 108 -4.79 -8.25 -2.42
C SER A 108 -3.30 -7.95 -2.24
N MET A 109 -2.94 -6.79 -1.66
CA MET A 109 -1.54 -6.41 -1.39
C MET A 109 -0.90 -7.26 -0.30
N VAL A 110 -1.62 -7.52 0.80
CA VAL A 110 -1.15 -8.44 1.85
C VAL A 110 -1.03 -9.85 1.28
N GLY A 111 -2.05 -10.32 0.54
CA GLY A 111 -2.00 -11.62 -0.15
C GLY A 111 -0.82 -11.73 -1.12
N LEU A 112 -0.51 -10.66 -1.85
CA LEU A 112 0.66 -10.58 -2.73
C LEU A 112 1.96 -10.71 -1.93
N GLY A 113 2.13 -9.97 -0.84
CA GLY A 113 3.32 -10.06 0.01
C GLY A 113 3.58 -11.46 0.56
N TRP A 114 2.52 -12.13 1.05
CA TRP A 114 2.60 -13.52 1.50
C TRP A 114 2.85 -14.52 0.36
N SER A 115 2.25 -14.31 -0.80
CA SER A 115 2.50 -15.14 -1.98
C SER A 115 3.94 -15.02 -2.44
N LEU A 116 4.48 -13.80 -2.51
CA LEU A 116 5.88 -13.57 -2.85
C LEU A 116 6.82 -14.24 -1.83
N PHE A 117 6.52 -14.11 -0.54
CA PHE A 117 7.31 -14.78 0.51
C PHE A 117 7.29 -16.31 0.37
N ALA A 118 6.12 -16.91 0.17
CA ALA A 118 5.96 -18.37 0.06
C ALA A 118 6.70 -18.97 -1.15
N HIS A 119 6.98 -18.17 -2.18
CA HIS A 119 7.70 -18.58 -3.38
C HIS A 119 9.12 -18.01 -3.45
N SER A 120 9.65 -17.50 -2.34
CA SER A 120 11.01 -16.96 -2.26
C SER A 120 11.94 -17.89 -1.49
N ASP A 121 13.18 -18.01 -1.95
CA ASP A 121 14.27 -18.73 -1.25
C ASP A 121 14.87 -17.89 -0.11
N LEU A 122 14.00 -17.37 0.76
CA LEU A 122 14.39 -16.56 1.91
C LEU A 122 14.68 -17.43 3.12
N TYR A 123 15.88 -17.27 3.70
CA TYR A 123 16.29 -18.00 4.90
C TYR A 123 16.86 -17.08 5.99
N GLY A 124 16.88 -17.58 7.23
CA GLY A 124 17.52 -16.93 8.37
C GLY A 124 16.90 -15.57 8.77
N ALA A 125 17.77 -14.58 9.00
CA ALA A 125 17.35 -13.26 9.48
C ALA A 125 16.44 -12.52 8.48
N LYS A 126 16.71 -12.64 7.16
CA LYS A 126 15.90 -11.99 6.12
C LYS A 126 14.47 -12.54 6.12
N ALA A 127 14.30 -13.87 6.23
CA ALA A 127 12.99 -14.51 6.33
C ALA A 127 12.22 -14.07 7.58
N SER A 128 12.90 -13.99 8.72
CA SER A 128 12.30 -13.56 9.98
C SER A 128 11.79 -12.12 9.93
N ILE A 129 12.58 -11.21 9.34
CA ILE A 129 12.20 -9.80 9.14
C ILE A 129 11.02 -9.69 8.17
N ALA A 130 11.02 -10.43 7.06
CA ALA A 130 9.93 -10.45 6.10
C ALA A 130 8.60 -10.94 6.73
N LEU A 131 8.65 -12.01 7.52
CA LEU A 131 7.49 -12.54 8.25
C LEU A 131 6.96 -11.55 9.28
N PHE A 132 7.86 -10.93 10.05
CA PHE A 132 7.48 -9.93 11.04
C PHE A 132 6.80 -8.71 10.38
N ALA A 133 7.39 -8.19 9.30
CA ALA A 133 6.84 -7.09 8.53
C ALA A 133 5.47 -7.44 7.91
N GLY A 134 5.34 -8.62 7.29
CA GLY A 134 4.07 -9.09 6.75
C GLY A 134 2.98 -9.28 7.82
N SER A 135 3.37 -9.74 9.01
CA SER A 135 2.46 -9.88 10.16
C SER A 135 1.99 -8.52 10.68
N ILE A 136 2.88 -7.52 10.78
CA ILE A 136 2.49 -6.16 11.13
C ILE A 136 1.52 -5.59 10.11
N ALA A 137 1.77 -5.78 8.81
CA ALA A 137 0.88 -5.30 7.76
C ALA A 137 -0.53 -5.92 7.89
N LEU A 138 -0.60 -7.24 8.13
CA LEU A 138 -1.86 -7.96 8.32
C LEU A 138 -2.62 -7.50 9.58
N LEU A 139 -1.93 -7.40 10.72
CA LEU A 139 -2.53 -6.96 11.99
C LEU A 139 -2.98 -5.50 11.94
N SER A 140 -2.16 -4.63 11.35
CA SER A 140 -2.49 -3.21 11.18
C SER A 140 -3.69 -3.05 10.25
N PHE A 141 -3.83 -3.88 9.22
CA PHE A 141 -5.03 -3.93 8.37
C PHE A 141 -6.29 -4.34 9.14
N ALA A 142 -6.22 -5.35 10.01
CA ALA A 142 -7.37 -5.71 10.86
C ALA A 142 -7.85 -4.53 11.71
N TYR A 143 -6.90 -3.66 12.10
CA TYR A 143 -7.17 -2.42 12.82
C TYR A 143 -7.76 -1.29 11.94
N VAL A 144 -7.65 -1.36 10.60
CA VAL A 144 -8.24 -0.36 9.68
C VAL A 144 -9.77 -0.46 9.63
N LYS A 145 -10.39 -1.60 9.99
CA LYS A 145 -11.85 -1.68 10.16
C LYS A 145 -12.38 -0.81 11.30
N HIS A 146 -11.54 -0.55 12.31
CA HIS A 146 -11.85 0.34 13.45
C HIS A 146 -10.71 1.34 13.68
N PRO A 147 -10.46 2.23 12.71
CA PRO A 147 -9.28 3.07 12.74
C PRO A 147 -9.34 4.00 13.96
N PRO A 148 -8.29 4.06 14.80
CA PRO A 148 -8.28 4.95 15.96
C PRO A 148 -8.30 6.40 15.47
N ARG A 149 -9.43 7.06 15.65
CA ARG A 149 -9.56 8.50 15.38
C ARG A 149 -9.01 9.25 16.61
N PRO A 150 -8.12 10.25 16.47
CA PRO A 150 -7.84 10.97 15.23
C PRO A 150 -6.56 10.59 14.47
N LYS A 151 -5.85 9.54 14.85
CA LYS A 151 -4.49 9.25 14.34
C LYS A 151 -4.42 8.01 13.43
N SER A 152 -5.49 7.67 12.74
CA SER A 152 -5.53 6.44 11.95
C SER A 152 -4.59 6.44 10.74
N TRP A 153 -4.14 7.62 10.30
CA TRP A 153 -3.05 7.76 9.33
C TRP A 153 -1.76 7.08 9.80
N ILE A 154 -1.47 7.02 11.12
CA ILE A 154 -0.28 6.33 11.65
C ILE A 154 -0.36 4.85 11.31
N VAL A 155 -1.50 4.22 11.59
CA VAL A 155 -1.73 2.81 11.29
C VAL A 155 -1.62 2.55 9.80
N GLN A 156 -2.16 3.44 8.96
CA GLN A 156 -2.04 3.32 7.49
C GLN A 156 -0.58 3.41 7.04
N MET A 157 0.20 4.36 7.56
CA MET A 157 1.63 4.48 7.25
C MET A 157 2.44 3.26 7.72
N ILE A 158 2.13 2.71 8.90
CA ILE A 158 2.76 1.48 9.41
C ILE A 158 2.45 0.32 8.47
N THR A 159 1.19 0.12 8.07
CA THR A 159 0.80 -0.93 7.11
C THR A 159 1.58 -0.80 5.79
N ILE A 160 1.59 0.39 5.20
CA ILE A 160 2.28 0.66 3.92
C ILE A 160 3.77 0.35 4.05
N ASN A 161 4.44 0.92 5.05
CA ASN A 161 5.89 0.74 5.20
C ASN A 161 6.27 -0.69 5.56
N SER A 162 5.42 -1.42 6.29
CA SER A 162 5.65 -2.84 6.59
C SER A 162 5.55 -3.71 5.33
N LEU A 163 4.62 -3.41 4.42
CA LEU A 163 4.56 -4.09 3.11
C LEU A 163 5.81 -3.81 2.26
N TYR A 164 6.26 -2.54 2.20
CA TYR A 164 7.51 -2.21 1.51
C TYR A 164 8.72 -2.93 2.10
N LEU A 165 8.82 -3.01 3.43
CA LEU A 165 9.89 -3.73 4.11
C LEU A 165 9.86 -5.23 3.79
N GLN A 166 8.67 -5.84 3.78
CA GLN A 166 8.51 -7.25 3.40
C GLN A 166 9.01 -7.49 1.97
N ILE A 167 8.55 -6.68 1.00
CA ILE A 167 8.95 -6.79 -0.41
C ILE A 167 10.45 -6.52 -0.56
N LEU A 168 11.00 -5.55 0.18
CA LEU A 168 12.44 -5.26 0.19
C LEU A 168 13.26 -6.49 0.59
N MET A 169 12.85 -7.20 1.65
CA MET A 169 13.55 -8.41 2.08
C MET A 169 13.52 -9.50 1.01
N ILE A 170 12.39 -9.66 0.32
CA ILE A 170 12.22 -10.63 -0.78
C ILE A 170 13.12 -10.29 -1.96
N LEU A 171 13.27 -9.00 -2.30
CA LEU A 171 14.11 -8.55 -3.41
C LEU A 171 15.62 -8.52 -3.11
N LEU A 172 16.00 -8.68 -1.84
CA LEU A 172 17.41 -8.70 -1.40
C LEU A 172 18.01 -10.12 -1.42
N VAL A 173 17.27 -11.11 -1.93
CA VAL A 173 17.76 -12.49 -2.11
C VAL A 173 18.88 -12.51 -3.14
#